data_AF-A0A3B0YAW1-F1
#
_entry.id   AF-A0A3B0YAW1-F1
#
_cell.length_a   1.000
_cell.length_b   1.000
_cell.length_c   1.000
_cell.angle_alpha   90.00
_cell.angle_beta   90.00
_cell.angle_gamma   90.00
#
_symmetry.space_group_name_H-M   'P 1'
#
loop_
_entity.id
_entity.type
_entity.pdbx_description
1 polymer ?
#
loop_
_entity_poly.entity_id
_entity_poly.type
_entity_poly.pdbx_seq_one_letter_code
_entity_poly.pdbx_strand_id
1 'polypeptide(L)'
;MPFMTIPMILEKSVGSRKSTQAIGAPSKPEKLLITNKVTTNFSDSLCTLISYVSFSRPIDLSRMINRKLIFFMTCLFSVSSYALEVNISPDLPYVTAQHDGRFVKIQRIQDKDNRLEDGFTKTSRQCPPFCVQPIRVAPGVNTIGELELLDFIASQLKRGSGVVVDARTPAWHKKGTIPGSINIPFTQFDSEQAEEITAAALARLGVSKKSNPSFIDDVWDEMKAISGDPSAGKIWDFSQAKEVVLWCNGMWCGQSPTAIKGLLALGYPPEKIHYYRGGMQAWKQLGLTVIIPGKTTLSQRR
;
A
#
# COMPACT_ATOMS: atom_id res chain seq x y z
N MET A 1 41.52 30.02 60.99
CA MET A 1 42.13 30.54 59.75
C MET A 1 43.03 29.47 59.17
N PRO A 2 42.71 28.94 57.98
CA PRO A 2 43.73 28.35 57.13
C PRO A 2 43.70 28.92 55.70
N PHE A 3 44.79 28.65 55.01
CA PHE A 3 45.30 29.33 53.83
C PHE A 3 44.51 29.07 52.55
N MET A 4 44.57 30.09 51.69
CA MET A 4 44.01 30.20 50.36
C MET A 4 44.90 29.48 49.34
N THR A 5 44.31 28.59 48.53
CA THR A 5 44.89 28.13 47.26
C THR A 5 43.80 28.10 46.20
N ILE A 6 43.95 28.96 45.19
CA ILE A 6 43.12 29.05 43.99
C ILE A 6 43.69 28.11 42.93
N PRO A 7 42.87 27.29 42.24
CA PRO A 7 43.22 26.79 40.93
C PRO A 7 42.41 27.48 39.83
N MET A 8 43.19 27.92 38.85
CA MET A 8 42.89 28.54 37.57
C MET A 8 41.94 27.71 36.69
N ILE A 9 40.90 28.38 36.18
CA ILE A 9 39.94 27.87 35.21
C ILE A 9 40.60 27.87 33.83
N LEU A 10 40.56 26.72 33.13
CA LEU A 10 40.85 26.65 31.70
C LEU A 10 39.64 26.03 30.98
N GLU A 11 38.87 26.88 30.30
CA GLU A 11 37.79 26.47 29.42
C GLU A 11 38.33 25.66 28.23
N LYS A 12 37.72 24.51 27.94
CA LYS A 12 37.81 23.85 26.64
C LYS A 12 36.42 23.73 26.03
N SER A 13 36.21 24.55 25.00
CA SER A 13 35.11 24.51 24.04
C SER A 13 34.78 23.08 23.57
N VAL A 14 33.54 22.63 23.79
CA VAL A 14 32.99 21.41 23.22
C VAL A 14 32.36 21.74 21.87
N GLY A 15 33.11 21.44 20.81
CA GLY A 15 32.63 21.47 19.43
C GLY A 15 31.79 20.24 19.11
N SER A 16 30.59 20.49 18.61
CA SER A 16 29.61 19.53 18.08
C SER A 16 30.23 18.58 17.04
N ARG A 17 30.13 17.26 17.28
CA ARG A 17 30.36 16.24 16.24
C ARG A 17 29.01 15.72 15.74
N LYS A 18 28.69 16.11 14.51
CA LYS A 18 27.70 15.43 13.65
C LYS A 18 28.16 13.98 13.43
N SER A 19 27.31 13.03 13.80
CA SER A 19 27.45 11.62 13.47
C SER A 19 26.88 11.38 12.06
N THR A 20 27.73 11.42 11.04
CA THR A 20 27.47 10.90 9.70
C THR A 20 27.59 9.38 9.75
N GLN A 21 26.47 8.66 9.56
CA GLN A 21 26.46 7.21 9.47
C GLN A 21 26.90 6.77 8.06
N ALA A 22 27.96 5.95 8.02
CA ALA A 22 28.61 5.48 6.81
C ALA A 22 27.74 4.47 6.04
N ILE A 23 27.64 4.72 4.73
CA ILE A 23 27.03 3.86 3.72
C ILE A 23 28.07 2.81 3.30
N GLY A 24 27.67 1.54 3.29
CA GLY A 24 28.52 0.41 2.93
C GLY A 24 29.03 0.46 1.48
N ALA A 25 30.26 -0.02 1.29
CA ALA A 25 31.02 -0.03 0.05
C ALA A 25 30.45 -0.98 -1.04
N PRO A 26 30.66 -0.67 -2.34
CA PRO A 26 30.24 -1.54 -3.45
C PRO A 26 31.31 -2.56 -3.84
N SER A 27 30.88 -3.79 -4.12
CA SER A 27 31.65 -4.85 -4.75
C SER A 27 31.93 -4.56 -6.24
N LYS A 28 33.13 -4.96 -6.69
CA LYS A 28 33.73 -4.87 -8.04
C LYS A 28 32.77 -5.22 -9.20
N PRO A 29 32.88 -4.56 -10.38
CA PRO A 29 32.09 -4.90 -11.57
C PRO A 29 32.73 -6.03 -12.38
N GLU A 30 31.96 -7.07 -12.67
CA GLU A 30 32.29 -8.12 -13.64
C GLU A 30 31.80 -7.70 -15.03
N LYS A 31 32.68 -7.75 -16.03
CA LYS A 31 32.40 -7.38 -17.43
C LYS A 31 31.49 -8.42 -18.07
N LEU A 32 30.25 -8.04 -18.41
CA LEU A 32 29.37 -8.85 -19.27
C LEU A 32 29.51 -8.37 -20.72
N LEU A 33 30.14 -9.18 -21.57
CA LEU A 33 30.14 -9.01 -23.02
C LEU A 33 28.73 -9.31 -23.56
N ILE A 34 28.09 -8.29 -24.13
CA ILE A 34 26.82 -8.44 -24.86
C ILE A 34 27.17 -8.67 -26.33
N THR A 35 26.90 -9.88 -26.85
CA THR A 35 26.80 -10.13 -28.29
C THR A 35 25.33 -10.14 -28.69
N ASN A 36 24.87 -9.10 -29.38
CA ASN A 36 23.54 -9.05 -29.98
C ASN A 36 23.48 -10.00 -31.18
N LYS A 37 22.63 -11.02 -31.12
CA LYS A 37 22.19 -11.75 -32.31
C LYS A 37 20.69 -11.51 -32.47
N VAL A 38 20.36 -10.64 -33.43
CA VAL A 38 19.01 -10.35 -33.88
C VAL A 38 18.56 -11.52 -34.75
N THR A 39 17.45 -12.15 -34.38
CA THR A 39 16.68 -13.04 -35.28
C THR A 39 15.27 -12.50 -35.36
N THR A 40 14.97 -11.86 -36.48
CA THR A 40 13.64 -11.47 -36.92
C THR A 40 12.89 -12.70 -37.42
N ASN A 41 11.69 -12.96 -36.91
CA ASN A 41 10.73 -13.83 -37.58
C ASN A 41 9.51 -13.01 -37.98
N PHE A 42 9.31 -12.95 -39.30
CA PHE A 42 8.14 -12.49 -40.02
C PHE A 42 7.06 -13.58 -40.02
N SER A 43 5.78 -13.20 -39.99
CA SER A 43 4.67 -13.99 -40.52
C SER A 43 3.39 -13.14 -40.52
N ASP A 44 3.18 -12.46 -41.65
CA ASP A 44 1.93 -12.22 -42.38
C ASP A 44 0.59 -12.56 -41.70
N SER A 45 -0.33 -11.59 -41.64
CA SER A 45 -1.31 -11.36 -42.72
C SER A 45 -2.46 -10.46 -42.25
N LEU A 46 -2.60 -9.32 -42.94
CA LEU A 46 -3.75 -8.41 -42.88
C LEU A 46 -4.74 -8.82 -43.97
N CYS A 47 -6.04 -8.89 -43.66
CA CYS A 47 -7.06 -8.77 -44.68
C CYS A 47 -8.36 -8.19 -44.11
N THR A 48 -8.52 -6.88 -44.30
CA THR A 48 -9.82 -6.20 -44.33
C THR A 48 -10.37 -6.32 -45.75
N LEU A 49 -11.70 -6.39 -45.96
CA LEU A 49 -12.48 -5.63 -46.96
C LEU A 49 -13.96 -6.11 -47.05
N ILE A 50 -14.84 -5.10 -47.00
CA ILE A 50 -16.03 -4.86 -47.82
C ILE A 50 -17.33 -5.68 -47.60
N SER A 51 -18.35 -4.88 -47.36
CA SER A 51 -19.81 -5.06 -47.39
C SER A 51 -20.38 -5.84 -48.59
N TYR A 52 -21.36 -6.70 -48.34
CA TYR A 52 -22.41 -7.01 -49.31
C TYR A 52 -23.77 -7.16 -48.61
N VAL A 53 -24.75 -6.39 -49.09
CA VAL A 53 -26.18 -6.56 -48.81
C VAL A 53 -26.74 -7.40 -49.95
N SER A 54 -27.46 -8.49 -49.67
CA SER A 54 -28.64 -8.91 -50.46
C SER A 54 -29.32 -10.17 -49.93
N PHE A 55 -30.63 -9.99 -49.70
CA PHE A 55 -31.76 -10.83 -50.06
C PHE A 55 -31.81 -12.32 -49.66
N SER A 56 -32.74 -12.59 -48.75
CA SER A 56 -33.28 -13.88 -48.37
C SER A 56 -33.84 -14.67 -49.56
N ARG A 57 -33.44 -15.94 -49.67
CA ARG A 57 -34.24 -17.02 -50.26
C ARG A 57 -34.17 -18.25 -49.34
N PRO A 58 -35.29 -18.98 -49.14
CA PRO A 58 -35.29 -20.18 -48.33
C PRO A 58 -34.52 -21.30 -49.05
N ILE A 59 -33.62 -21.97 -48.33
CA ILE A 59 -32.87 -23.11 -48.82
C ILE A 59 -33.76 -24.35 -48.67
N ASP A 60 -34.09 -24.96 -49.80
CA ASP A 60 -34.76 -26.25 -49.94
C ASP A 60 -33.86 -27.35 -49.35
N LEU A 61 -34.32 -27.99 -48.27
CA LEU A 61 -33.56 -28.94 -47.47
C LEU A 61 -33.70 -30.40 -47.95
N SER A 62 -34.08 -30.64 -49.21
CA SER A 62 -34.43 -31.99 -49.67
C SER A 62 -33.31 -32.78 -50.38
N ARG A 63 -32.09 -32.23 -50.54
CA ARG A 63 -31.01 -32.93 -51.27
C ARG A 63 -29.60 -32.70 -50.73
N MET A 64 -29.29 -33.19 -49.54
CA MET A 64 -27.89 -33.47 -49.15
C MET A 64 -27.77 -34.76 -48.33
N ILE A 65 -28.28 -35.86 -48.89
CA ILE A 65 -27.82 -37.21 -48.53
C ILE A 65 -26.49 -37.40 -49.26
N ASN A 66 -25.37 -37.04 -48.62
CA ASN A 66 -24.10 -37.69 -48.91
C ASN A 66 -23.17 -37.61 -47.70
N ARG A 67 -22.94 -38.79 -47.12
CA ARG A 67 -22.08 -39.09 -45.98
C ARG A 67 -20.66 -38.60 -46.23
N LYS A 68 -20.32 -37.42 -45.74
CA LYS A 68 -18.96 -37.12 -45.25
C LYS A 68 -19.12 -36.58 -43.84
N LEU A 69 -19.06 -37.50 -42.89
CA LEU A 69 -19.00 -37.23 -41.47
C LEU A 69 -17.69 -36.47 -41.20
N ILE A 70 -17.73 -35.15 -41.30
CA ILE A 70 -16.67 -34.29 -40.77
C ILE A 70 -16.75 -34.46 -39.25
N PHE A 71 -15.89 -35.33 -38.71
CA PHE A 71 -15.70 -35.48 -37.29
C PHE A 71 -15.02 -34.20 -36.81
N PHE A 72 -15.80 -33.19 -36.46
CA PHE A 72 -15.32 -32.00 -35.77
C PHE A 72 -14.93 -32.48 -34.37
N MET A 73 -13.69 -32.93 -34.22
CA MET A 73 -13.13 -33.38 -32.95
C MET A 73 -12.99 -32.14 -32.06
N THR A 74 -14.08 -31.82 -31.35
CA THR A 74 -14.11 -30.83 -30.28
C THR A 74 -13.11 -31.30 -29.23
N CYS A 75 -11.89 -30.77 -29.32
CA CYS A 75 -10.85 -30.97 -28.34
C CYS A 75 -11.35 -30.33 -27.04
N LEU A 76 -11.97 -31.14 -26.19
CA LEU A 76 -12.30 -30.80 -24.81
C LEU A 76 -10.98 -30.61 -24.07
N PHE A 77 -10.44 -29.39 -24.14
CA PHE A 77 -9.33 -28.98 -23.29
C PHE A 77 -9.84 -29.00 -21.85
N SER A 78 -9.56 -30.10 -21.14
CA SER A 78 -9.73 -30.18 -19.70
C SER A 78 -8.75 -29.21 -19.06
N VAL A 79 -9.20 -27.98 -18.81
CA VAL A 79 -8.50 -27.03 -17.94
C VAL A 79 -8.47 -27.63 -16.54
N SER A 80 -7.33 -28.21 -16.18
CA SER A 80 -7.07 -28.68 -14.83
C SER A 80 -6.92 -27.45 -13.93
N SER A 81 -7.99 -27.13 -13.18
CA SER A 81 -7.93 -26.14 -12.12
C SER A 81 -7.36 -26.81 -10.87
N TYR A 82 -6.11 -26.50 -10.54
CA TYR A 82 -5.52 -26.94 -9.28
C TYR A 82 -6.12 -26.10 -8.15
N ALA A 83 -6.84 -26.76 -7.24
CA ALA A 83 -7.26 -26.13 -6.00
C ALA A 83 -6.03 -25.71 -5.19
N LEU A 84 -6.07 -24.53 -4.57
CA LEU A 84 -5.01 -24.10 -3.66
C LEU A 84 -5.04 -24.97 -2.40
N GLU A 85 -3.86 -25.34 -1.89
CA GLU A 85 -3.74 -26.13 -0.65
C GLU A 85 -3.75 -25.22 0.58
N VAL A 86 -3.19 -24.02 0.47
CA VAL A 86 -3.02 -23.07 1.58
C VAL A 86 -3.92 -21.86 1.34
N ASN A 87 -5.17 -21.92 1.82
CA ASN A 87 -6.13 -20.82 1.72
C ASN A 87 -5.90 -19.76 2.81
N ILE A 88 -6.40 -18.53 2.58
CA ILE A 88 -6.38 -17.45 3.59
C ILE A 88 -7.29 -17.82 4.76
N SER A 89 -8.51 -18.25 4.45
CA SER A 89 -9.49 -18.82 5.40
C SER A 89 -10.23 -19.96 4.71
N PRO A 90 -11.08 -20.76 5.41
CA PRO A 90 -11.76 -21.92 4.82
C PRO A 90 -12.42 -21.63 3.46
N ASP A 91 -13.10 -20.48 3.36
CA ASP A 91 -13.89 -20.09 2.18
C ASP A 91 -13.23 -18.96 1.35
N LEU A 92 -12.02 -18.54 1.72
CA LEU A 92 -11.31 -17.45 1.05
C LEU A 92 -9.93 -17.93 0.58
N PRO A 93 -9.79 -18.40 -0.68
CA PRO A 93 -8.49 -18.82 -1.20
C PRO A 93 -7.58 -17.62 -1.51
N TYR A 94 -8.15 -16.51 -1.99
CA TYR A 94 -7.42 -15.29 -2.35
C TYR A 94 -8.35 -14.08 -2.42
N VAL A 95 -7.75 -12.88 -2.40
CA VAL A 95 -8.39 -11.59 -2.72
C VAL A 95 -7.63 -10.92 -3.86
N THR A 96 -8.32 -10.18 -4.71
CA THR A 96 -7.67 -9.39 -5.76
C THR A 96 -7.61 -7.92 -5.35
N ALA A 97 -6.42 -7.34 -5.38
CA ALA A 97 -6.18 -5.92 -5.13
C ALA A 97 -5.77 -5.21 -6.42
N GLN A 98 -6.21 -3.96 -6.59
CA GLN A 98 -5.63 -3.08 -7.61
C GLN A 98 -4.39 -2.39 -7.03
N HIS A 99 -3.26 -2.47 -7.71
CA HIS A 99 -2.03 -1.79 -7.32
C HIS A 99 -1.33 -1.26 -8.57
N ASP A 100 -1.06 0.05 -8.62
CA ASP A 100 -0.45 0.73 -9.77
C ASP A 100 -1.12 0.38 -11.12
N GLY A 101 -2.46 0.36 -11.12
CA GLY A 101 -3.26 0.04 -12.31
C GLY A 101 -3.31 -1.44 -12.70
N ARG A 102 -2.69 -2.34 -11.92
CA ARG A 102 -2.68 -3.79 -12.18
C ARG A 102 -3.44 -4.55 -11.11
N PHE A 103 -4.04 -5.67 -11.50
CA PHE A 103 -4.64 -6.61 -10.55
C PHE A 103 -3.57 -7.54 -9.99
N VAL A 104 -3.42 -7.54 -8.67
CA VAL A 104 -2.52 -8.39 -7.91
C VAL A 104 -3.34 -9.35 -7.06
N LYS A 105 -2.99 -10.64 -7.15
CA LYS A 105 -3.61 -11.68 -6.33
C LYS A 105 -2.95 -11.72 -4.95
N ILE A 106 -3.70 -11.35 -3.92
CA ILE A 106 -3.34 -11.56 -2.53
C ILE A 106 -3.75 -12.98 -2.15
N GLN A 107 -2.77 -13.84 -1.88
CA GLN A 107 -2.97 -15.22 -1.44
C GLN A 107 -1.83 -15.62 -0.51
N ARG A 108 -1.96 -16.77 0.16
CA ARG A 108 -0.86 -17.32 0.96
C ARG A 108 0.16 -18.02 0.07
N ILE A 109 1.42 -18.01 0.49
CA ILE A 109 2.46 -18.88 -0.05
C ILE A 109 2.01 -20.34 0.12
N GLN A 110 2.06 -21.10 -0.97
CA GLN A 110 1.56 -22.49 -1.01
C GLN A 110 2.57 -23.50 -0.45
N ASP A 111 3.83 -23.10 -0.30
CA ASP A 111 4.84 -23.91 0.40
C ASP A 111 4.53 -24.01 1.91
N LYS A 112 4.20 -25.22 2.36
CA LYS A 112 3.88 -25.54 3.76
C LYS A 112 5.09 -25.47 4.69
N ASP A 113 6.30 -25.55 4.14
CA ASP A 113 7.56 -25.45 4.87
C ASP A 113 8.14 -24.04 4.86
N ASN A 114 7.50 -23.08 4.19
CA ASN A 114 7.92 -21.70 4.15
C ASN A 114 8.14 -21.12 5.56
N ARG A 115 9.23 -20.37 5.72
CA ARG A 115 9.57 -19.64 6.95
C ARG A 115 9.88 -18.18 6.61
N LEU A 116 9.79 -17.32 7.62
CA LEU A 116 10.31 -15.96 7.49
C LEU A 116 11.84 -16.04 7.46
N GLU A 117 12.47 -15.34 6.51
CA GLU A 117 13.93 -15.34 6.36
C GLU A 117 14.56 -13.94 6.47
N ASP A 118 13.73 -12.89 6.57
CA ASP A 118 14.20 -11.51 6.54
C ASP A 118 14.17 -10.83 7.92
N GLY A 119 14.31 -9.50 7.92
CA GLY A 119 14.35 -8.70 9.15
C GLY A 119 13.10 -8.80 10.04
N PHE A 120 12.01 -9.42 9.59
CA PHE A 120 10.82 -9.68 10.41
C PHE A 120 10.98 -10.90 11.33
N THR A 121 12.02 -11.72 11.15
CA THR A 121 12.38 -12.83 12.07
C THR A 121 12.89 -12.36 13.43
N LYS A 122 13.50 -11.16 13.49
CA LYS A 122 13.99 -10.58 14.75
C LYS A 122 12.81 -10.32 15.69
N THR A 123 12.90 -10.73 16.95
CA THR A 123 11.85 -10.54 17.96
C THR A 123 12.27 -9.54 19.05
N SER A 124 13.52 -9.60 19.49
CA SER A 124 14.06 -8.75 20.57
C SER A 124 14.61 -7.42 20.04
N ARG A 125 13.72 -6.51 19.62
CA ARG A 125 14.10 -5.14 19.24
C ARG A 125 14.14 -4.26 20.49
N GLN A 126 15.22 -3.48 20.65
CA GLN A 126 15.36 -2.56 21.78
C GLN A 126 14.30 -1.44 21.70
N CYS A 127 13.63 -1.19 22.82
CA CYS A 127 12.79 -0.02 23.02
C CYS A 127 13.57 1.00 23.86
N PRO A 128 13.66 2.28 23.44
CA PRO A 128 13.22 2.86 22.17
C PRO A 128 14.14 2.52 20.96
N PRO A 129 13.67 2.70 19.70
CA PRO A 129 12.36 3.23 19.29
C PRO A 129 11.30 2.15 19.04
N PHE A 130 11.63 0.87 19.19
CA PHE A 130 10.76 -0.25 18.81
C PHE A 130 9.84 -0.70 19.95
N CYS A 131 9.16 0.27 20.56
CA CYS A 131 8.27 0.02 21.68
C CYS A 131 6.93 -0.55 21.22
N VAL A 132 6.41 -1.54 21.94
CA VAL A 132 5.10 -2.14 21.65
C VAL A 132 4.00 -1.09 21.79
N GLN A 133 3.17 -1.01 20.74
CA GLN A 133 2.07 -0.06 20.61
C GLN A 133 0.79 -0.67 21.19
N PRO A 134 -0.09 0.14 21.81
CA PRO A 134 -1.35 -0.34 22.35
C PRO A 134 -2.25 -0.89 21.24
N ILE A 135 -3.21 -1.75 21.61
CA ILE A 135 -4.19 -2.25 20.64
C ILE A 135 -5.08 -1.12 20.14
N ARG A 136 -5.51 -0.21 21.01
CA ARG A 136 -6.23 1.02 20.65
C ARG A 136 -5.26 2.19 20.64
N VAL A 137 -5.08 2.83 19.49
CA VAL A 137 -4.18 3.99 19.35
C VAL A 137 -4.79 5.30 19.84
N ALA A 138 -6.10 5.47 19.65
CA ALA A 138 -6.87 6.63 20.07
C ALA A 138 -8.37 6.28 20.14
N PRO A 139 -9.19 7.05 20.87
CA PRO A 139 -10.65 6.92 20.82
C PRO A 139 -11.20 7.10 19.40
N GLY A 140 -12.25 6.34 19.05
CA GLY A 140 -12.90 6.37 17.73
C GLY A 140 -12.13 5.70 16.59
N VAL A 141 -10.83 5.43 16.74
CA VAL A 141 -10.04 4.72 15.72
C VAL A 141 -10.30 3.21 15.78
N ASN A 142 -10.69 2.63 14.65
CA ASN A 142 -10.96 1.21 14.52
C ASN A 142 -9.65 0.44 14.39
N THR A 143 -9.43 -0.60 15.18
CA THR A 143 -8.26 -1.48 15.01
C THR A 143 -8.70 -2.76 14.33
N ILE A 144 -8.01 -3.13 13.26
CA ILE A 144 -8.42 -4.22 12.36
C ILE A 144 -7.37 -5.32 12.28
N GLY A 145 -7.80 -6.54 11.97
CA GLY A 145 -6.96 -7.68 11.67
C GLY A 145 -6.83 -7.92 10.16
N GLU A 146 -6.32 -9.10 9.80
CA GLU A 146 -6.03 -9.45 8.41
C GLU A 146 -7.27 -9.62 7.56
N LEU A 147 -8.33 -10.24 8.09
CA LEU A 147 -9.57 -10.48 7.33
C LEU A 147 -10.30 -9.16 7.06
N GLU A 148 -10.37 -8.26 8.04
CA GLU A 148 -10.99 -6.95 7.85
C GLU A 148 -10.18 -6.08 6.89
N LEU A 149 -8.83 -6.15 6.91
CA LEU A 149 -8.00 -5.48 5.91
C LEU A 149 -8.25 -6.04 4.49
N LEU A 150 -8.38 -7.36 4.36
CA LEU A 150 -8.67 -7.99 3.08
C LEU A 150 -10.05 -7.61 2.54
N ASP A 151 -11.06 -7.56 3.42
CA ASP A 151 -12.39 -7.04 3.07
C ASP A 151 -12.31 -5.56 2.65
N PHE A 152 -11.51 -4.77 3.37
CA PHE A 152 -11.29 -3.36 3.04
C PHE A 152 -10.71 -3.17 1.63
N ILE A 153 -9.73 -4.00 1.29
CA ILE A 153 -9.10 -4.03 -0.03
C ILE A 153 -10.10 -4.47 -1.11
N ALA A 154 -10.91 -5.49 -0.82
CA ALA A 154 -11.88 -6.03 -1.77
C ALA A 154 -13.07 -5.10 -2.01
N SER A 155 -13.40 -4.23 -1.04
CA SER A 155 -14.58 -3.38 -1.07
C SER A 155 -14.26 -1.88 -1.10
N GLN A 156 -13.92 -1.21 0.01
CA GLN A 156 -13.73 0.26 0.05
C GLN A 156 -12.61 0.72 -0.89
N LEU A 157 -11.46 0.03 -0.91
CA LEU A 157 -10.36 0.38 -1.80
C LEU A 157 -10.79 0.24 -3.27
N LYS A 158 -11.45 -0.85 -3.62
CA LYS A 158 -11.97 -1.12 -4.98
C LYS A 158 -13.00 -0.08 -5.43
N ARG A 159 -13.87 0.39 -4.52
CA ARG A 159 -14.86 1.45 -4.80
C ARG A 159 -14.24 2.85 -4.88
N GLY A 160 -12.98 3.02 -4.50
CA GLY A 160 -12.30 4.32 -4.44
C GLY A 160 -12.67 5.17 -3.22
N SER A 161 -13.53 4.66 -2.34
CA SER A 161 -13.95 5.31 -1.08
C SER A 161 -12.97 5.06 0.08
N GLY A 162 -12.02 4.14 -0.11
CA GLY A 162 -11.00 3.79 0.87
C GLY A 162 -9.56 3.94 0.33
N VAL A 163 -8.60 4.10 1.24
CA VAL A 163 -7.16 4.15 0.94
C VAL A 163 -6.41 3.28 1.95
N VAL A 164 -5.49 2.44 1.47
CA VAL A 164 -4.55 1.71 2.33
C VAL A 164 -3.21 2.44 2.30
N VAL A 165 -2.70 2.83 3.46
CA VAL A 165 -1.51 3.66 3.62
C VAL A 165 -0.40 2.86 4.29
N ASP A 166 0.67 2.64 3.53
CA ASP A 166 1.97 2.25 4.09
C ASP A 166 2.60 3.48 4.72
N ALA A 167 2.52 3.58 6.05
CA ALA A 167 3.02 4.72 6.83
C ALA A 167 4.56 4.71 6.97
N ARG A 168 5.25 3.72 6.38
CA ARG A 168 6.70 3.59 6.53
C ARG A 168 7.47 4.60 5.69
N THR A 169 8.73 4.78 6.03
CA THR A 169 9.65 5.56 5.17
C THR A 169 9.72 4.96 3.75
N PRO A 170 10.01 5.77 2.71
CA PRO A 170 10.10 5.28 1.34
C PRO A 170 11.10 4.14 1.14
N ALA A 171 12.19 4.12 1.92
CA ALA A 171 13.20 3.06 1.87
C ALA A 171 12.65 1.68 2.30
N TRP A 172 11.73 1.65 3.28
CA TRP A 172 11.04 0.42 3.69
C TRP A 172 9.97 0.01 2.69
N HIS A 173 9.21 0.98 2.17
CA HIS A 173 8.19 0.73 1.16
C HIS A 173 8.78 0.08 -0.10
N LYS A 174 9.92 0.59 -0.59
CA LYS A 174 10.65 0.04 -1.75
C LYS A 174 11.15 -1.39 -1.56
N LYS A 175 11.24 -1.91 -0.32
CA LYS A 175 11.62 -3.30 -0.05
C LYS A 175 10.45 -4.27 -0.12
N GLY A 176 9.22 -3.78 -0.16
CA GLY A 176 8.02 -4.59 -0.23
C GLY A 176 6.86 -3.93 0.49
N THR A 177 5.68 -3.90 -0.11
CA THR A 177 4.45 -3.31 0.43
C THR A 177 3.27 -4.27 0.31
N ILE A 178 2.24 -4.04 1.13
CA ILE A 178 0.95 -4.73 1.00
C ILE A 178 0.28 -4.28 -0.31
N PRO A 179 -0.20 -5.21 -1.17
CA PRO A 179 -0.88 -4.87 -2.41
C PRO A 179 -2.06 -3.90 -2.18
N GLY A 180 -2.18 -2.91 -3.07
CA GLY A 180 -3.17 -1.84 -2.94
C GLY A 180 -2.77 -0.67 -2.04
N SER A 181 -1.64 -0.77 -1.32
CA SER A 181 -1.17 0.33 -0.48
C SER A 181 -0.49 1.44 -1.29
N ILE A 182 -0.72 2.69 -0.90
CA ILE A 182 0.09 3.83 -1.30
C ILE A 182 1.06 4.22 -0.18
N ASN A 183 2.24 4.74 -0.49
CA ASN A 183 3.17 5.21 0.53
C ASN A 183 2.92 6.68 0.90
N ILE A 184 2.59 6.92 2.17
CA ILE A 184 2.54 8.24 2.81
C ILE A 184 3.30 8.09 4.13
N PRO A 185 4.59 8.47 4.19
CA PRO A 185 5.39 8.33 5.40
C PRO A 185 4.76 9.08 6.58
N PHE A 186 4.88 8.50 7.77
CA PHE A 186 4.29 9.04 9.00
C PHE A 186 4.65 10.50 9.32
N THR A 187 5.78 10.99 8.82
CA THR A 187 6.25 12.36 9.00
C THR A 187 5.42 13.39 8.22
N GLN A 188 4.64 12.97 7.22
CA GLN A 188 3.85 13.88 6.40
C GLN A 188 2.64 14.50 7.13
N PHE A 189 2.33 14.03 8.34
CA PHE A 189 1.25 14.56 9.18
C PHE A 189 1.78 15.20 10.46
N ASP A 190 3.08 15.47 10.53
CA ASP A 190 3.70 16.17 11.65
C ASP A 190 3.31 17.66 11.62
N SER A 191 3.13 18.27 12.79
CA SER A 191 2.89 19.70 12.93
C SER A 191 4.05 20.57 12.43
N GLU A 192 5.28 20.02 12.43
CA GLU A 192 6.46 20.73 11.92
C GLU A 192 6.62 20.64 10.39
N GLN A 193 5.80 19.82 9.73
CA GLN A 193 5.90 19.62 8.30
C GLN A 193 5.34 20.83 7.53
N ALA A 194 6.07 21.25 6.48
CA ALA A 194 5.60 22.30 5.58
C ALA A 194 4.17 22.03 5.08
N GLU A 195 3.32 23.06 5.12
CA GLU A 195 1.89 22.95 4.83
C GLU A 195 1.62 22.30 3.47
N GLU A 196 2.41 22.61 2.44
CA GLU A 196 2.30 22.03 1.10
C GLU A 196 2.48 20.50 1.09
N ILE A 197 3.41 19.99 1.91
CA ILE A 197 3.66 18.54 2.02
C ILE A 197 2.48 17.87 2.72
N THR A 198 1.97 18.48 3.79
CA THR A 198 0.77 18.00 4.49
C THR A 198 -0.46 18.07 3.58
N ALA A 199 -0.62 19.14 2.81
CA ALA A 199 -1.70 19.32 1.84
C ALA A 199 -1.67 18.22 0.77
N ALA A 200 -0.49 17.93 0.21
CA ALA A 200 -0.31 16.89 -0.79
C ALA A 200 -0.63 15.49 -0.22
N ALA A 201 -0.27 15.23 1.04
CA ALA A 201 -0.62 13.99 1.73
C ALA A 201 -2.13 13.86 1.94
N LEU A 202 -2.77 14.93 2.45
CA LEU A 202 -4.21 15.02 2.72
C LEU A 202 -5.06 14.91 1.44
N ALA A 203 -4.62 15.52 0.34
CA ALA A 203 -5.29 15.42 -0.96
C ALA A 203 -5.43 13.96 -1.44
N ARG A 204 -4.41 13.12 -1.17
CA ARG A 204 -4.46 11.68 -1.49
C ARG A 204 -5.48 10.91 -0.64
N LEU A 205 -5.92 11.50 0.47
CA LEU A 205 -6.95 10.97 1.38
C LEU A 205 -8.33 11.62 1.16
N GLY A 206 -8.50 12.42 0.11
CA GLY A 206 -9.75 13.11 -0.21
C GLY A 206 -10.01 14.37 0.60
N VAL A 207 -8.97 14.95 1.21
CA VAL A 207 -9.07 16.17 2.01
C VAL A 207 -8.50 17.34 1.24
N SER A 208 -9.24 18.43 1.16
CA SER A 208 -8.83 19.68 0.51
C SER A 208 -8.62 20.79 1.54
N LYS A 209 -7.91 21.84 1.15
CA LYS A 209 -7.89 23.08 1.93
C LYS A 209 -9.19 23.84 1.65
N LYS A 210 -9.79 24.44 2.68
CA LYS A 210 -10.90 25.39 2.48
C LYS A 210 -10.40 26.53 1.58
N SER A 211 -11.08 26.79 0.47
CA SER A 211 -10.72 27.90 -0.44
C SER A 211 -11.18 29.23 0.17
N ASN A 212 -10.31 30.26 0.18
CA ASN A 212 -10.53 31.64 0.62
C ASN A 212 -11.64 31.82 1.67
N PRO A 213 -11.31 31.93 2.97
CA PRO A 213 -12.32 32.14 3.99
C PRO A 213 -13.16 33.36 3.62
N SER A 214 -14.43 33.10 3.30
CA SER A 214 -15.41 34.16 3.17
C SER A 214 -15.77 34.62 4.56
N PHE A 215 -16.26 35.86 4.70
CA PHE A 215 -16.81 36.34 5.97
C PHE A 215 -17.84 35.37 6.59
N ILE A 216 -18.57 34.64 5.74
CA ILE A 216 -19.54 33.63 6.17
C ILE A 216 -18.84 32.40 6.78
N ASP A 217 -17.69 31.97 6.24
CA ASP A 217 -16.92 30.85 6.78
C ASP A 217 -16.32 31.17 8.15
N ASP A 218 -15.84 32.41 8.33
CA ASP A 218 -15.33 32.89 9.61
C ASP A 218 -16.42 32.88 10.68
N VAL A 219 -17.61 33.39 10.34
CA VAL A 219 -18.79 33.37 11.23
C VAL A 219 -19.20 31.93 11.56
N TRP A 220 -19.19 31.02 10.58
CA TRP A 220 -19.50 29.61 10.84
C TRP A 220 -18.45 28.91 11.72
N ASP A 221 -17.17 29.18 11.50
CA ASP A 221 -16.09 28.63 12.32
C ASP A 221 -16.15 29.21 13.75
N GLU A 222 -16.53 30.47 13.93
CA GLU A 222 -16.80 31.08 15.23
C GLU A 222 -18.02 30.45 15.91
N MET A 223 -19.13 30.23 15.20
CA MET A 223 -20.30 29.53 15.74
C MET A 223 -19.98 28.09 16.15
N LYS A 224 -19.15 27.39 15.36
CA LYS A 224 -18.64 26.06 15.70
C LYS A 224 -17.74 26.10 16.94
N ALA A 225 -16.90 27.13 17.08
CA ALA A 225 -16.08 27.30 18.27
C ALA A 225 -16.95 27.50 19.52
N ILE A 226 -17.98 28.35 19.41
CA ILE A 226 -18.95 28.62 20.49
C ILE A 226 -19.75 27.37 20.85
N SER A 227 -20.09 26.51 19.88
CA SER A 227 -20.79 25.24 20.14
C SER A 227 -19.88 24.13 20.67
N GLY A 228 -18.57 24.36 20.78
CA GLY A 228 -17.60 23.36 21.20
C GLY A 228 -17.32 22.29 20.15
N ASP A 229 -17.62 22.57 18.87
CA ASP A 229 -17.32 21.66 17.77
C ASP A 229 -15.79 21.54 17.61
N PRO A 230 -15.21 20.33 17.73
CA PRO A 230 -13.77 20.13 17.60
C PRO A 230 -13.23 20.43 16.20
N SER A 231 -14.09 20.75 15.23
CA SER A 231 -13.75 21.13 13.85
C SER A 231 -13.54 22.63 13.67
N ALA A 232 -13.86 23.45 14.68
CA ALA A 232 -13.77 24.90 14.60
C ALA A 232 -12.35 25.41 14.31
N GLY A 233 -12.22 26.39 13.42
CA GLY A 233 -10.94 27.00 13.04
C GLY A 233 -9.99 26.10 12.23
N LYS A 234 -10.44 24.93 11.78
CA LYS A 234 -9.63 24.03 10.94
C LYS A 234 -9.64 24.49 9.49
N ILE A 235 -8.46 24.59 8.89
CA ILE A 235 -8.23 25.00 7.50
C ILE A 235 -8.53 23.90 6.46
N TRP A 236 -8.80 22.68 6.91
CA TRP A 236 -9.02 21.50 6.08
C TRP A 236 -10.50 21.16 5.96
N ASP A 237 -10.95 20.80 4.76
CA ASP A 237 -12.27 20.25 4.49
C ASP A 237 -12.21 18.71 4.38
N PHE A 238 -12.90 18.05 5.31
CA PHE A 238 -13.00 16.59 5.41
C PHE A 238 -14.30 16.03 4.80
N SER A 239 -15.12 16.85 4.13
CA SER A 239 -16.40 16.44 3.54
C SER A 239 -16.26 15.26 2.57
N GLN A 240 -15.14 15.21 1.84
CA GLN A 240 -14.79 14.12 0.90
C GLN A 240 -13.72 13.16 1.45
N ALA A 241 -13.41 13.24 2.74
CA ALA A 241 -12.41 12.38 3.37
C ALA A 241 -12.77 10.90 3.20
N LYS A 242 -11.82 10.12 2.71
CA LYS A 242 -11.95 8.67 2.51
C LYS A 242 -11.86 7.91 3.83
N GLU A 243 -12.23 6.64 3.82
CA GLU A 243 -11.76 5.74 4.88
C GLU A 243 -10.28 5.41 4.67
N VAL A 244 -9.50 5.34 5.73
CA VAL A 244 -8.05 5.16 5.65
C VAL A 244 -7.59 4.04 6.56
N VAL A 245 -6.97 3.02 5.98
CA VAL A 245 -6.22 2.03 6.76
C VAL A 245 -4.76 2.46 6.83
N LEU A 246 -4.21 2.69 8.02
CA LEU A 246 -2.78 2.92 8.22
C LEU A 246 -2.10 1.70 8.81
N TRP A 247 -0.95 1.35 8.24
CA TRP A 247 -0.11 0.25 8.71
C TRP A 247 1.37 0.56 8.62
N CYS A 248 2.19 -0.16 9.39
CA CYS A 248 3.65 -0.04 9.37
C CYS A 248 4.33 -1.40 9.57
N ASN A 249 5.51 -1.49 10.18
CA ASN A 249 6.23 -2.77 10.26
C ASN A 249 5.58 -3.81 11.18
N GLY A 250 4.83 -3.37 12.19
CA GLY A 250 4.09 -4.25 13.10
C GLY A 250 3.86 -3.60 14.45
N MET A 251 3.43 -4.40 15.43
CA MET A 251 2.99 -3.92 16.74
C MET A 251 4.07 -3.18 17.55
N TRP A 252 5.35 -3.32 17.20
CA TRP A 252 6.49 -2.66 17.84
C TRP A 252 6.91 -1.36 17.11
N CYS A 253 6.23 -0.99 16.03
CA CYS A 253 6.59 0.15 15.20
C CYS A 253 5.66 1.33 15.48
N GLY A 254 6.23 2.46 15.93
CA GLY A 254 5.46 3.67 16.25
C GLY A 254 5.01 4.51 15.05
N GLN A 255 5.37 4.12 13.81
CA GLN A 255 5.15 4.97 12.63
C GLN A 255 3.67 5.16 12.30
N SER A 256 2.87 4.08 12.20
CA SER A 256 1.43 4.26 11.96
C SER A 256 0.70 4.91 13.14
N PRO A 257 1.01 4.62 14.43
CA PRO A 257 0.48 5.42 15.54
C PRO A 257 0.80 6.92 15.47
N THR A 258 2.02 7.29 15.10
CA THR A 258 2.38 8.71 14.91
C THR A 258 1.57 9.33 13.77
N ALA A 259 1.47 8.64 12.63
CA ALA A 259 0.66 9.11 11.49
C ALA A 259 -0.82 9.31 11.87
N ILE A 260 -1.40 8.35 12.60
CA ILE A 260 -2.79 8.43 13.07
C ILE A 260 -2.99 9.62 14.00
N LYS A 261 -2.10 9.83 14.97
CA LYS A 261 -2.17 10.99 15.87
C LYS A 261 -2.05 12.32 15.13
N GLY A 262 -1.17 12.39 14.12
CA GLY A 262 -1.05 13.57 13.25
C GLY A 262 -2.35 13.85 12.48
N LEU A 263 -2.95 12.83 11.87
CA LEU A 263 -4.25 12.94 11.20
C LEU A 263 -5.34 13.44 12.14
N LEU A 264 -5.43 12.89 13.36
CA LEU A 264 -6.40 13.32 14.36
C LEU A 264 -6.18 14.77 14.79
N ALA A 265 -4.93 15.19 14.98
CA ALA A 265 -4.58 16.57 15.30
C ALA A 265 -4.98 17.55 14.18
N LEU A 266 -4.86 17.13 12.92
CA LEU A 266 -5.33 17.89 11.76
C LEU A 266 -6.86 17.91 11.63
N GLY A 267 -7.56 17.03 12.37
CA GLY A 267 -9.02 16.93 12.40
C GLY A 267 -9.64 15.85 11.53
N TYR A 268 -8.84 14.89 11.06
CA TYR A 268 -9.37 13.75 10.33
C TYR A 268 -10.39 12.98 11.20
N PRO A 269 -11.57 12.62 10.67
CA PRO A 269 -12.60 11.95 11.48
C PRO A 269 -12.11 10.60 12.01
N PRO A 270 -12.09 10.37 13.33
CA PRO A 270 -11.49 9.17 13.93
C PRO A 270 -12.14 7.87 13.45
N GLU A 271 -13.45 7.87 13.24
CA GLU A 271 -14.23 6.72 12.76
C GLU A 271 -13.91 6.31 11.32
N LYS A 272 -13.29 7.21 10.54
CA LYS A 272 -12.77 6.90 9.19
C LYS A 272 -11.36 6.33 9.21
N ILE A 273 -10.72 6.24 10.37
CA ILE A 273 -9.35 5.74 10.51
C ILE A 273 -9.38 4.30 11.02
N HIS A 274 -8.70 3.43 10.28
CA HIS A 274 -8.46 2.04 10.62
C HIS A 274 -6.97 1.81 10.86
N TYR A 275 -6.63 1.14 11.96
CA TYR A 275 -5.27 0.79 12.33
C TYR A 275 -5.04 -0.70 12.12
N TYR A 276 -4.31 -1.07 11.06
CA TYR A 276 -3.83 -2.45 10.92
C TYR A 276 -2.54 -2.61 11.74
N ARG A 277 -2.72 -2.99 13.01
CA ARG A 277 -1.65 -3.08 14.03
C ARG A 277 -0.62 -4.16 13.74
N GLY A 278 -1.04 -5.27 13.12
CA GLY A 278 -0.16 -6.39 12.75
C GLY A 278 0.97 -5.98 11.80
N GLY A 279 0.69 -4.99 10.95
CA GLY A 279 1.65 -4.44 9.99
C GLY A 279 2.25 -5.50 9.06
N MET A 280 3.38 -5.17 8.45
CA MET A 280 4.09 -6.09 7.54
C MET A 280 4.51 -7.39 8.24
N GLN A 281 4.82 -7.36 9.54
CA GLN A 281 5.22 -8.56 10.26
C GLN A 281 4.10 -9.61 10.28
N ALA A 282 2.89 -9.25 10.73
CA ALA A 282 1.77 -10.20 10.78
C ALA A 282 1.36 -10.64 9.37
N TRP A 283 1.34 -9.71 8.41
CA TRP A 283 1.08 -9.99 7.00
C TRP A 283 2.01 -11.08 6.44
N LYS A 284 3.31 -10.92 6.66
CA LYS A 284 4.31 -11.89 6.21
C LYS A 284 4.30 -13.18 7.02
N GLN A 285 3.96 -13.13 8.30
CA GLN A 285 3.85 -14.32 9.13
C GLN A 285 2.77 -15.27 8.62
N LEU A 286 1.72 -14.76 7.97
CA LEU A 286 0.72 -15.56 7.26
C LEU A 286 1.15 -15.98 5.84
N GLY A 287 2.31 -15.53 5.37
CA GLY A 287 2.79 -15.78 4.00
C GLY A 287 1.97 -15.06 2.95
N LEU A 288 1.33 -13.92 3.26
CA LEU A 288 0.51 -13.19 2.29
C LEU A 288 1.37 -12.47 1.24
N THR A 289 0.84 -12.36 0.02
CA THR A 289 1.49 -11.68 -1.11
C THR A 289 2.07 -10.32 -0.72
N VAL A 290 3.36 -10.12 -1.02
CA VAL A 290 4.05 -8.83 -0.93
C VAL A 290 4.49 -8.41 -2.33
N ILE A 291 4.37 -7.14 -2.63
CA ILE A 291 4.81 -6.56 -3.90
C ILE A 291 5.99 -5.63 -3.69
N ILE A 292 6.92 -5.60 -4.64
CA ILE A 292 8.05 -4.67 -4.63
C ILE A 292 7.70 -3.52 -5.58
N PRO A 293 7.43 -2.30 -5.08
CA PRO A 293 7.10 -1.16 -5.92
C PRO A 293 8.16 -0.93 -7.01
N GLY A 294 7.70 -0.67 -8.24
CA GLY A 294 8.59 -0.42 -9.38
C GLY A 294 9.24 -1.67 -10.00
N LYS A 295 9.01 -2.88 -9.47
CA LYS A 295 9.34 -4.13 -10.17
C LYS A 295 8.07 -4.76 -10.72
N THR A 296 8.03 -5.06 -12.02
CA THR A 296 6.96 -5.89 -12.59
C THR A 296 7.04 -7.27 -11.93
N THR A 297 6.02 -7.63 -11.15
CA THR A 297 5.89 -8.95 -10.54
C THR A 297 5.75 -9.99 -11.64
N LEU A 298 6.88 -10.54 -12.12
CA LEU A 298 6.85 -11.83 -12.79
C LEU A 298 6.35 -12.81 -11.73
N SER A 299 5.22 -13.46 -11.99
CA SER A 299 4.59 -14.42 -11.10
C SER A 299 5.66 -15.26 -10.41
N GLN A 300 5.69 -15.27 -9.08
CA GLN A 300 6.48 -16.22 -8.30
C GLN A 300 5.93 -17.63 -8.60
N ARG A 301 6.40 -18.20 -9.72
CA ARG A 301 6.45 -19.63 -9.96
C ARG A 301 7.81 -20.06 -9.44
N ARG A 302 7.85 -20.43 -8.16
CA ARG A 302 8.75 -21.44 -7.63
C ARG A 302 8.02 -22.11 -6.49
#